data_AF-Q1IF73-F1
#
_entry.id   AF-Q1IF73-F1
#
_cell.length_a   1.000
_cell.length_b   1.000
_cell.length_c   1.000
_cell.angle_alpha   90.00
_cell.angle_beta   90.00
_cell.angle_gamma   90.00
#
_symmetry.space_group_name_H-M   'P 1'
#
loop_
_entity.id
_entity.type
_entity.pdbx_description
1 polymer ?
#
loop_
_entity_poly.entity_id
_entity_poly.type
_entity_poly.pdbx_seq_one_letter_code
_entity_poly.pdbx_strand_id
1 'polypeptide(L)' 'MFSVQPDIPFADAFSELSVLLGCIRHLTCEAEMEGDLLPGSSARILSAMAKALIDDMELALEKSAN' A
#
# COMPACT_ATOMS: atom_id res chain seq x y z
N MET A 1 -11.79 6.09 1.31
CA MET A 1 -10.37 5.81 1.63
C MET A 1 -10.29 4.29 1.74
N PHE A 2 -9.31 3.66 1.08
CA PHE A 2 -9.31 2.22 0.78
C PHE A 2 -9.38 1.35 2.03
N SER A 3 -10.03 0.19 1.95
CA SER A 3 -10.14 -0.78 3.05
C SER A 3 -9.95 -2.20 2.54
N VAL A 4 -9.46 -3.08 3.40
CA VAL A 4 -9.45 -4.52 3.18
C VAL A 4 -10.88 -5.04 3.26
N GLN A 5 -11.25 -5.97 2.38
CA GLN A 5 -12.56 -6.60 2.48
C GLN A 5 -12.60 -7.61 3.64
N PRO A 6 -13.69 -7.64 4.43
CA PRO A 6 -13.78 -8.44 5.66
C PRO A 6 -13.66 -9.96 5.44
N ASP A 7 -13.99 -10.45 4.24
CA ASP A 7 -13.94 -11.88 3.91
C ASP A 7 -12.61 -12.32 3.27
N ILE A 8 -11.64 -11.40 3.15
CA ILE A 8 -10.31 -11.73 2.63
C ILE A 8 -9.40 -12.09 3.81
N PRO A 9 -8.71 -13.24 3.78
CA PRO A 9 -7.74 -13.59 4.81
C PRO A 9 -6.67 -12.50 4.96
N PHE A 10 -6.37 -12.13 6.20
CA PHE A 10 -5.39 -11.08 6.51
C PHE A 10 -4.04 -11.33 5.81
N ALA A 11 -3.57 -12.58 5.80
CA ALA A 11 -2.31 -12.95 5.18
C ALA A 11 -2.29 -12.68 3.67
N ASP A 12 -3.41 -12.92 2.98
CA ASP A 12 -3.53 -12.68 1.54
C ASP A 12 -3.53 -11.18 1.27
N ALA A 13 -4.32 -10.41 2.03
CA ALA A 13 -4.34 -8.94 1.92
C ALA A 13 -2.96 -8.33 2.21
N PHE A 14 -2.25 -8.84 3.22
CA PHE A 14 -0.90 -8.42 3.57
C PHE A 14 0.13 -8.76 2.48
N SER A 15 -0.02 -9.94 1.84
CA SER A 15 0.82 -10.33 0.70
C SER A 15 0.65 -9.37 -0.48
N GLU A 16 -0.59 -9.03 -0.84
CA GLU A 16 -0.88 -8.08 -1.91
C GLU A 16 -0.36 -6.67 -1.60
N LEU A 17 -0.52 -6.21 -0.35
CA LEU A 17 0.05 -4.94 0.10
C LEU A 17 1.59 -4.94 -0.01
N SER A 18 2.25 -6.05 0.30
CA SER A 18 3.70 -6.18 0.17
C SER A 18 4.16 -6.06 -1.29
N VAL A 19 3.41 -6.64 -2.23
CA VAL A 19 3.65 -6.48 -3.68
C VAL A 19 3.49 -5.02 -4.08
N LEU A 20 2.41 -4.36 -3.65
CA LEU A 20 2.16 -2.93 -3.91
C LEU A 20 3.32 -2.05 -3.43
N LEU A 21 3.83 -2.27 -2.21
CA LEU A 21 4.99 -1.56 -1.67
C LEU A 21 6.26 -1.78 -2.51
N GLY A 22 6.42 -2.99 -3.07
CA GLY A 22 7.46 -3.29 -4.06
C GLY A 22 7.36 -2.43 -5.31
N CYS A 23 6.15 -2.30 -5.87
CA CYS A 23 5.87 -1.47 -7.04
C CYS A 23 6.14 0.01 -6.76
N ILE A 24 5.69 0.53 -5.60
CA ILE A 24 5.94 1.91 -5.19
C ILE A 24 7.44 2.20 -5.15
N ARG A 25 8.23 1.30 -4.52
CA ARG A 25 9.69 1.46 -4.45
C ARG A 25 10.32 1.54 -5.84
N HIS A 26 9.89 0.68 -6.77
CA HIS A 26 10.40 0.71 -8.13
C HIS A 26 10.06 2.04 -8.82
N LEU A 27 8.79 2.48 -8.78
CA LEU A 27 8.37 3.74 -9.37
C LEU A 27 9.10 4.96 -8.80
N THR A 28 9.36 4.97 -7.48
CA THR A 28 10.16 6.03 -6.85
C THR A 28 11.59 6.03 -7.38
N CYS A 29 12.22 4.85 -7.50
CA CYS A 29 13.57 4.73 -8.03
C CYS A 29 13.67 5.24 -9.47
N GLU A 30 12.74 4.83 -10.35
CA GLU A 30 12.71 5.30 -11.75
C GLU A 30 12.49 6.82 -11.82
N ALA A 31 11.59 7.37 -10.98
CA ALA A 31 11.35 8.82 -10.93
C ALA A 31 12.61 9.61 -10.53
N GLU A 32 13.35 9.11 -9.54
CA GLU A 32 14.59 9.73 -9.07
C GLU A 32 15.73 9.61 -10.11
N MET A 33 15.84 8.46 -10.77
CA MET A 33 16.89 8.18 -11.74
C MET A 33 16.68 8.89 -13.08
N GLU A 34 15.44 8.90 -13.58
CA GLU A 34 15.11 9.44 -14.90
C GLU A 34 14.61 10.89 -14.85
N GLY A 35 14.30 11.41 -13.65
CA GLY A 35 13.69 12.72 -13.48
C GLY A 35 12.26 12.81 -14.03
N ASP A 36 11.59 11.66 -14.24
CA ASP A 36 10.24 11.61 -14.77
C ASP A 36 9.20 11.87 -13.66
N LEU A 37 8.30 12.82 -13.94
CA LEU A 37 7.24 13.23 -13.05
C LEU A 37 6.09 12.22 -12.98
N LEU A 38 5.91 11.36 -14.00
CA LEU A 38 4.79 10.41 -14.05
C LEU A 38 4.97 9.22 -13.09
N PRO A 39 6.10 8.51 -13.05
CA PRO A 39 6.37 7.48 -12.05
C PRO A 39 6.32 8.06 -10.63
N GLY A 40 6.88 9.25 -10.41
CA GLY A 40 6.86 9.91 -9.09
C GLY A 40 5.45 10.28 -8.63
N SER A 41 4.62 10.83 -9.54
CA SER A 41 3.21 11.14 -9.23
C SER A 41 2.40 9.87 -8.92
N SER A 42 2.67 8.78 -9.63
CA SER A 42 2.06 7.48 -9.41
C SER A 42 2.46 6.91 -8.05
N ALA A 43 3.76 6.89 -7.74
CA ALA A 43 4.29 6.43 -6.45
C ALA A 43 3.67 7.19 -5.27
N ARG A 44 3.46 8.50 -5.40
CA ARG A 44 2.84 9.32 -4.36
C ARG A 44 1.39 8.92 -4.07
N ILE A 45 0.55 8.74 -5.11
CA ILE A 45 -0.85 8.34 -4.93
C ILE A 45 -0.93 6.92 -4.37
N LEU A 46 -0.11 6.01 -4.91
CA LEU A 46 -0.06 4.62 -4.44
C LEU A 46 0.45 4.52 -3.00
N SER A 47 1.36 5.40 -2.57
CA SER A 47 1.81 5.48 -1.17
C SER A 47 0.67 5.88 -0.23
N ALA A 48 -0.20 6.82 -0.64
CA ALA A 48 -1.37 7.19 0.13
C ALA A 48 -2.39 6.03 0.23
N MET A 49 -2.53 5.25 -0.84
CA MET A 49 -3.34 4.03 -0.84
C MET A 49 -2.76 2.97 0.10
N ALA A 50 -1.45 2.71 0.03
CA ALA A 50 -0.78 1.75 0.91
C ALA A 50 -0.93 2.16 2.38
N LYS A 51 -0.79 3.44 2.71
CA LYS A 51 -1.01 3.95 4.07
C LYS A 51 -2.43 3.70 4.55
N ALA A 52 -3.45 3.98 3.72
CA ALA A 52 -4.84 3.71 4.07
C ALA A 52 -5.11 2.22 4.36
N LEU A 53 -4.51 1.33 3.58
CA LEU A 53 -4.65 -0.12 3.78
C LEU A 53 -3.92 -0.61 5.04
N ILE A 54 -2.75 -0.06 5.34
CA ILE A 54 -2.03 -0.34 6.59
C ILE A 54 -2.88 0.09 7.79
N ASP A 55 -3.44 1.29 7.74
CA ASP A 55 -4.27 1.82 8.84
C ASP A 55 -5.52 0.96 9.07
N ASP A 56 -6.16 0.51 7.99
CA ASP A 56 -7.32 -0.39 8.06
C ASP A 56 -6.95 -1.76 8.65
N MET A 57 -5.80 -2.32 8.26
CA MET A 57 -5.27 -3.56 8.83
C MET A 57 -4.92 -3.45 10.31
N GLU A 58 -4.28 -2.36 10.72
CA GLU A 58 -3.94 -2.09 12.12
C GLU A 58 -5.21 -2.00 12.99
N LEU A 59 -6.23 -1.27 12.53
CA LEU A 59 -7.52 -1.18 13.20
C LEU A 59 -8.23 -2.53 13.31
N ALA A 60 -8.11 -3.40 12.30
CA ALA A 60 -8.66 -4.75 12.35
C ALA A 60 -7.96 -5.62 13.40
N LEU A 61 -6.63 -5.52 13.50
CA LEU A 61 -5.84 -6.23 14.51
C LEU A 61 -6.20 -5.77 15.93
N GLU A 62 -6.30 -4.45 16.16
CA GLU A 62 -6.72 -3.88 17.45
C GLU A 62 -8.10 -4.38 17.89
N LYS A 63 -9.06 -4.50 16.95
CA LYS A 63 -10.40 -5.04 17.23
C LYS A 63 -10.39 -6.53 17.54
N SER A 64 -9.49 -7.30 16.92
CA SER A 64 -9.40 -8.75 17.14
C SER A 64 -8.76 -9.14 18.48
N ALA A 65 -8.04 -8.20 19.12
CA ALA A 65 -7.33 -8.41 20.37
C ALA A 65 -8.17 -8.08 21.63
N ASN A 66 -9.35 -7.46 21.46
CA ASN A 66 -10.30 -7.09 22.53
C ASN A 66 -11.53 -8.01 22.55
#